data_AF-A0A927T8T6-F1
#
_entry.id   AF-A0A927T8T6-F1
#
_cell.length_a   1.000
_cell.length_b   1.000
_cell.length_c   1.000
_cell.angle_alpha   90.00
_cell.angle_beta   90.00
_cell.angle_gamma   90.00
#
_symmetry.space_group_name_H-M   'P 1'
#
loop_
_entity.id
_entity.type
_entity.pdbx_description
1 polymer ?
#
loop_
_entity_poly.entity_id
_entity_poly.type
_entity_poly.pdbx_seq_one_letter_code
_entity_poly.pdbx_strand_id
1 'polypeptide(L)' 'MSFIFETFALSKQEYAKIYSEINTNYQKYWGKSFAIHMSYGVDDKAYAYYFENQGYNQYNIYMKTEI' A
#
# COMPACT_ATOMS: atom_id res chain seq x y z
N MET A 1 12.66 4.02 -19.61
CA MET A 1 11.20 4.18 -19.69
C MET A 1 10.69 4.18 -18.26
N SER A 2 10.54 5.37 -17.69
CA SER A 2 10.19 5.52 -16.28
C SER A 2 8.67 5.44 -16.19
N PHE A 3 8.14 4.32 -15.69
CA PHE A 3 6.73 4.24 -15.32
C PHE A 3 6.56 5.06 -14.05
N ILE A 4 6.34 6.37 -14.22
CA ILE A 4 5.83 7.23 -13.17
C ILE A 4 4.36 6.84 -13.03
N PHE A 5 4.07 5.80 -12.25
CA PHE A 5 2.71 5.57 -11.80
C PHE A 5 2.35 6.81 -10.97
N GLU A 6 1.40 7.60 -11.44
CA GLU A 6 0.85 8.72 -10.67
C GLU A 6 0.53 8.17 -9.29
N THR A 7 1.16 8.75 -8.26
CA THR A 7 0.97 8.30 -6.88
C THR A 7 -0.53 8.37 -6.62
N PHE A 8 -1.19 7.22 -6.57
CA PHE A 8 -2.62 7.15 -6.31
C PHE A 8 -2.86 7.90 -5.00
N ALA A 9 -3.53 9.05 -5.09
CA ALA A 9 -3.62 9.98 -3.98
C ALA A 9 -4.64 9.46 -2.97
N LEU A 10 -4.18 8.56 -2.09
CA LEU A 10 -4.90 8.22 -0.87
C LEU A 10 -5.07 9.49 -0.03
N SER A 11 -6.20 9.58 0.67
CA SER A 11 -6.33 10.62 1.71
C SER A 11 -5.20 10.45 2.74
N LYS A 12 -4.75 11.53 3.37
CA LYS A 12 -3.68 11.47 4.39
C LYS A 12 -3.99 10.46 5.50
N GLN A 13 -5.26 10.32 5.86
CA GLN A 13 -5.72 9.37 6.88
C GLN A 13 -5.61 7.93 6.39
N GLU A 14 -6.09 7.64 5.18
CA GLU A 14 -6.04 6.31 4.60
C GLU A 14 -4.60 5.87 4.34
N TYR A 15 -3.75 6.78 3.82
CA TYR A 15 -2.33 6.51 3.66
C TYR A 15 -1.67 6.13 4.99
N ALA A 16 -1.87 6.93 6.05
CA ALA A 16 -1.28 6.66 7.36
C ALA A 16 -1.74 5.32 7.95
N LYS A 17 -3.03 4.98 7.79
CA LYS A 17 -3.59 3.69 8.18
C LYS A 17 -2.90 2.53 7.47
N ILE A 18 -2.93 2.53 6.13
CA ILE A 18 -2.37 1.43 5.32
C ILE A 18 -0.87 1.30 5.52
N TYR A 19 -0.16 2.42 5.60
CA TYR A 19 1.27 2.44 5.87
C TYR A 19 1.61 1.81 7.23
N SER A 20 0.84 2.14 8.28
CA SER A 20 0.97 1.51 9.59
C SER A 20 0.70 0.01 9.54
N GLU A 21 -0.35 -0.42 8.84
CA GLU A 21 -0.72 -1.83 8.72
C GLU A 21 0.34 -2.65 7.99
N ILE A 22 0.90 -2.12 6.89
CA ILE A 22 2.01 -2.74 6.17
C ILE A 22 3.23 -2.86 7.08
N ASN A 23 3.58 -1.82 7.82
CA ASN A 23 4.69 -1.83 8.78
C ASN A 23 4.52 -2.87 9.88
N THR A 24 3.35 -2.94 10.51
CA THR A 24 3.04 -3.94 11.54
C THR A 24 3.14 -5.36 10.98
N ASN A 25 2.81 -5.56 9.71
CA ASN A 25 2.82 -6.85 9.03
C ASN A 25 4.05 -7.07 8.13
N TYR A 26 5.12 -6.28 8.29
CA TYR A 26 6.22 -6.24 7.32
C TYR A 26 6.87 -7.59 7.03
N GLN A 27 6.94 -8.49 8.03
CA GLN A 27 7.47 -9.84 7.84
C GLN A 27 6.80 -10.59 6.66
N LYS A 28 5.52 -10.33 6.36
CA LYS A 28 4.80 -10.95 5.24
C LYS A 28 5.32 -10.51 3.86
N TYR A 29 5.95 -9.34 3.83
CA TYR A 29 6.40 -8.65 2.61
C TYR A 29 7.93 -8.67 2.46
N TRP A 30 8.66 -9.23 3.43
CA TRP A 30 10.12 -9.30 3.40
C TRP A 30 10.63 -9.92 2.10
N GLY A 31 11.52 -9.20 1.42
CA GLY A 31 12.21 -9.69 0.21
C GLY A 31 11.33 -9.72 -1.04
N LYS A 32 10.08 -9.24 -0.96
CA LYS A 32 9.21 -9.07 -2.12
C LYS A 32 9.27 -7.62 -2.56
N SER A 33 9.69 -7.36 -3.79
CA SER A 33 9.76 -6.00 -4.36
C SER A 33 8.37 -5.40 -4.63
N PHE A 34 7.38 -6.24 -4.94
CA PHE A 34 6.00 -5.83 -5.15
C PHE A 34 5.07 -6.67 -4.29
N ALA A 35 4.10 -6.02 -3.65
CA ALA A 35 3.18 -6.69 -2.76
C ALA A 35 1.79 -6.05 -2.80
N ILE A 36 0.83 -6.82 -2.29
CA ILE A 36 -0.57 -6.43 -2.17
C ILE A 36 -0.93 -6.51 -0.68
N HIS A 37 -1.53 -5.44 -0.16
CA HIS A 37 -2.11 -5.39 1.17
C HIS A 37 -3.63 -5.29 1.03
N MET A 38 -4.37 -6.26 1.56
CA MET A 38 -5.84 -6.21 1.59
C MET A 38 -6.27 -5.58 2.90
N SER A 39 -7.08 -4.53 2.84
CA SER A 39 -7.56 -3.83 4.02
C SER A 39 -8.83 -3.06 3.72
N TYR A 40 -9.58 -2.72 4.77
CA TYR A 40 -10.73 -1.83 4.66
C TYR A 40 -10.26 -0.39 4.49
N GLY A 41 -10.89 0.35 3.57
CA GLY A 41 -10.74 1.79 3.43
C GLY A 41 -11.36 2.54 4.60
N VAL A 42 -11.22 3.86 4.60
CA VAL A 42 -11.87 4.73 5.61
C VAL A 42 -13.40 4.76 5.46
N ASP A 43 -13.90 4.31 4.32
CA ASP A 43 -15.30 4.15 3.93
C ASP A 43 -15.87 2.75 4.24
N ASP A 44 -15.16 1.94 5.03
CA ASP A 44 -15.57 0.59 5.46
C ASP A 44 -15.72 -0.43 4.31
N LYS A 45 -15.22 -0.10 3.12
CA LYS A 45 -15.18 -1.02 1.98
C LYS A 45 -13.86 -1.76 1.88
N ALA A 46 -13.90 -2.97 1.34
CA ALA A 46 -12.69 -3.77 1.13
C ALA A 46 -11.91 -3.27 -0.09
N TYR A 47 -10.60 -3.13 0.06
CA TYR A 47 -9.70 -2.75 -1.03
C TYR A 47 -8.42 -3.59 -1.03
N ALA A 48 -7.86 -3.77 -2.22
CA ALA A 48 -6.50 -4.26 -2.40
C ALA A 48 -5.57 -3.09 -2.78
N TYR A 49 -4.58 -2.85 -1.93
CA TYR A 49 -3.56 -1.81 -2.06
C TYR A 49 -2.28 -2.42 -2.63
N TYR A 50 -1.86 -1.96 -3.80
CA TYR A 50 -0.65 -2.41 -4.46
C TYR A 50 0.49 -1.43 -4.14
N PHE A 51 1.62 -1.97 -3.72
CA PHE A 51 2.76 -1.17 -3.35
C PHE A 51 4.08 -1.80 -3.78
N GLU A 52 5.02 -0.93 -4.10
CA GLU A 52 6.43 -1.29 -4.20
C GLU A 52 7.01 -1.27 -2.78
N ASN A 53 7.67 -2.36 -2.41
CA ASN A 53 8.36 -2.49 -1.13
C ASN A 53 9.86 -2.28 -1.35
N GLN A 54 10.35 -1.15 -0.87
CA GLN A 54 11.75 -0.75 -0.97
C GLN A 54 12.52 -1.08 0.34
N GLY A 55 11.83 -1.63 1.34
CA GLY A 55 12.39 -1.93 2.65
C GLY A 55 11.43 -1.55 3.77
N TYR A 56 11.80 -1.89 5.00
CA TYR A 56 11.00 -1.52 6.17
C TYR A 56 10.80 -0.01 6.21
N ASN A 57 9.55 0.43 6.39
CA ASN A 57 9.17 1.83 6.43
C ASN A 57 9.44 2.58 5.10
N GLN A 58 9.62 1.89 3.98
CA GLN A 58 9.85 2.48 2.67
C GLN A 58 8.98 1.78 1.62
N TYR A 59 7.81 2.37 1.37
CA TYR A 59 6.82 1.82 0.46
C TYR A 59 6.30 2.90 -0.47
N ASN A 60 6.05 2.52 -1.72
CA ASN A 60 5.36 3.36 -2.67
C ASN A 60 4.03 2.69 -3.05
N ILE A 61 2.93 3.17 -2.46
CA ILE A 61 1.58 2.69 -2.79
C ILE A 61 1.16 3.37 -4.09
N TYR A 62 0.94 2.58 -5.15
CA TYR A 62 0.70 3.11 -6.49
C TYR A 62 -0.70 2.77 -7.03
N MET A 63 -1.45 1.87 -6.40
CA MET A 63 -2.80 1.50 -6.84
C MET A 63 -3.68 1.01 -5.69
N LYS A 64 -4.98 1.27 -5.80
CA LYS A 64 -6.06 0.76 -4.94
C LYS A 64 -7.19 0.25 -5.85
N THR A 65 -7.69 -0.96 -5.60
CA THR A 65 -8.90 -1.49 -6.27
C THR A 65 -9.91 -1.95 -5.23
N GLU A 66 -11.18 -1.64 -5.45
CA GLU A 66 -12.29 -2.19 -4.65
C GLU A 66 -12.40 -3.70 -4.94
N ILE A 67 -12.79 -4.47 -3.92
CA ILE A 67 -12.98 -5.93 -3.99
C ILE A 67 -14.43 -6.29 -3.69
#